data_AF-A0A916KMP6-F1
#
_entry.id   AF-A0A916KMP6-F1
#
_cell.length_a   1.000
_cell.length_b   1.000
_cell.length_c   1.000
_cell.angle_alpha   90.00
_cell.angle_beta   90.00
_cell.angle_gamma   90.00
#
_symmetry.space_group_name_H-M   'P 1'
#
loop_
_entity.id
_entity.type
_entity.pdbx_description
1 polymer ?
#
loop_
_entity_poly.entity_id
_entity_poly.type
_entity_poly.pdbx_seq_one_letter_code
_entity_poly.pdbx_strand_id
1 'polypeptide(L)'
;MNETAPEIIENVRLEEGLNFGLTSASLPNRTLEVFGGIQGETVDIRLFAHKAGRGYAQVIKAHTPSSERVIPSCPYFGDCTGCTFQHINYIHQLQLKHRIVTAEFEKAELFGIDISPVVPSDEESGYRNHARLSIYHANLGFVNRFSRRHIQIDHCRIMNPGINKVLAGLQGKCGETRQISIRYGSNKDNYLIQPKLVKANVDIESGQKEYHDILLGHNFCISAASFFQVNNPQAEKMANLIKNHLNLSGSETLVDAYAGVGTFAVLLSPDCKRVIAIEESAAAVKDACLNISGIDNIELIQSKTEDVINQFEGQMDALILDPSRSGAHPSVLATICQNPPRNLVYVACDPSSLARDLKILLAGPFELSSVIPVDMFPQTYHVETLALLKCKL
;
A
#
# COMPACT_ATOMS: atom_id res chain seq x y z
N MET A 1 10.17 -28.73 19.58
CA MET A 1 11.13 -27.72 20.05
C MET A 1 10.66 -27.28 21.41
N ASN A 2 11.53 -27.31 22.43
CA ASN A 2 11.18 -26.96 23.80
C ASN A 2 10.66 -25.51 23.85
N GLU A 3 9.34 -25.33 24.05
CA GLU A 3 8.75 -24.03 24.31
C GLU A 3 9.07 -23.64 25.75
N THR A 4 10.20 -22.97 25.95
CA THR A 4 10.37 -22.11 27.13
C THR A 4 9.20 -21.14 27.18
N ALA A 5 8.53 -21.05 28.33
CA ALA A 5 7.43 -20.11 28.54
C ALA A 5 7.86 -18.71 28.08
N PRO A 6 6.97 -17.95 27.41
CA PRO A 6 7.35 -16.65 26.87
C PRO A 6 7.72 -15.71 28.02
N GLU A 7 8.90 -15.11 27.95
CA GLU A 7 9.39 -14.13 28.92
C GLU A 7 8.45 -12.90 28.92
N ILE A 8 7.95 -12.54 30.09
CA ILE A 8 7.11 -11.36 30.32
C ILE A 8 7.95 -10.34 31.08
N ILE A 9 7.91 -9.09 30.63
CA ILE A 9 8.51 -7.95 31.34
C ILE A 9 7.38 -6.99 31.70
N GLU A 10 7.27 -6.68 32.99
CA GLU A 10 6.21 -5.84 33.52
C GLU A 10 6.61 -4.37 33.61
N ASN A 11 5.62 -3.48 33.60
CA ASN A 11 5.78 -2.04 33.86
C ASN A 11 6.82 -1.34 32.96
N VAL A 12 6.84 -1.69 31.68
CA VAL A 12 7.73 -1.09 30.68
C VAL A 12 7.11 0.20 30.13
N ARG A 13 7.87 1.29 30.14
CA ARG A 13 7.47 2.55 29.50
C ARG A 13 7.76 2.50 28.00
N LEU A 14 6.78 2.86 27.19
CA LEU A 14 6.90 2.89 25.74
C LEU A 14 7.38 4.25 25.24
N GLU A 15 8.33 4.21 24.32
CA GLU A 15 8.95 5.33 23.62
C GLU A 15 8.52 5.34 22.15
N GLU A 16 8.86 6.42 21.43
CA GLU A 16 8.64 6.51 19.98
C GLU A 16 9.39 5.39 19.26
N GLY A 17 8.74 4.76 18.29
CA GLY A 17 9.32 3.62 17.58
C GLY A 17 10.37 4.01 16.55
N LEU A 18 11.34 3.13 16.34
CA LEU A 18 12.31 3.24 15.23
C LEU A 18 11.73 2.76 13.89
N ASN A 19 10.74 1.86 13.95
CA ASN A 19 10.04 1.31 12.80
C ASN A 19 8.57 1.73 12.84
N PHE A 20 8.04 2.16 11.70
CA PHE A 20 6.65 2.55 11.59
C PHE A 20 5.69 1.43 11.99
N GLY A 21 4.65 1.80 12.73
CA GLY A 21 3.66 0.86 13.24
C GLY A 21 4.02 0.16 14.55
N LEU A 22 5.20 0.43 15.11
CA LEU A 22 5.67 -0.12 16.40
C LEU A 22 6.08 1.01 17.33
N THR A 23 6.07 0.75 18.64
CA THR A 23 6.74 1.59 19.64
C THR A 23 8.10 0.99 20.00
N SER A 24 8.92 1.70 20.74
CA SER A 24 10.17 1.16 21.29
C SER A 24 10.12 1.06 22.82
N ALA A 25 11.00 0.23 23.39
CA ALA A 25 11.24 0.18 24.82
C ALA A 25 12.73 -0.05 25.09
N SER A 26 13.32 0.83 25.90
CA SER A 26 14.74 0.77 26.28
C SER A 26 14.90 -0.06 27.56
N LEU A 27 15.64 -1.17 27.48
CA LEU A 27 16.03 -1.99 28.62
C LEU A 27 17.55 -1.88 28.85
N PRO A 28 18.09 -2.19 30.05
CA PRO A 28 19.50 -1.96 30.38
C PRO A 28 20.53 -2.49 29.37
N ASN A 29 20.22 -3.60 28.68
CA ASN A 29 21.15 -4.27 27.78
C ASN A 29 20.66 -4.35 26.31
N ARG A 30 19.47 -3.82 25.99
CA ARG A 30 18.88 -3.90 24.64
C ARG A 30 17.71 -2.93 24.46
N THR A 31 17.47 -2.52 23.22
CA THR A 31 16.22 -1.88 22.81
C THR A 31 15.29 -2.91 22.19
N LEU A 32 14.01 -2.82 22.53
CA LEU A 32 12.95 -3.67 21.99
C LEU A 32 12.04 -2.88 21.04
N GLU A 33 11.58 -3.53 19.99
CA GLU A 33 10.45 -3.06 19.20
C GLU A 33 9.18 -3.72 19.70
N VAL A 34 8.17 -2.91 20.04
CA VAL A 34 6.98 -3.35 20.75
C VAL A 34 5.75 -3.14 19.87
N PHE A 35 5.09 -4.25 19.51
CA PHE A 35 3.82 -4.25 18.80
C PHE A 35 2.64 -4.00 19.74
N GLY A 36 1.63 -3.25 19.28
CA GLY A 36 0.39 -3.02 20.02
C GLY A 36 0.49 -1.94 21.10
N GLY A 37 1.57 -1.15 21.10
CA GLY A 37 1.82 -0.03 22.00
C GLY A 37 1.42 1.33 21.42
N ILE A 38 1.20 2.31 22.29
CA ILE A 38 1.13 3.73 21.96
C ILE A 38 2.20 4.44 22.80
N GLN A 39 2.88 5.43 22.22
CA GLN A 39 3.95 6.17 22.90
C GLN A 39 3.45 6.75 24.24
N GLY A 40 4.28 6.63 25.28
CA GLY A 40 3.98 7.17 26.60
C GLY A 40 3.16 6.25 27.49
N GLU A 41 2.74 5.07 27.02
CA GLU A 41 2.08 4.09 27.88
C GLU A 41 3.08 3.32 28.76
N THR A 42 2.62 2.88 29.92
CA THR A 42 3.29 1.88 30.74
C THR A 42 2.53 0.57 30.61
N VAL A 43 3.22 -0.50 30.20
CA VAL A 43 2.64 -1.76 29.74
C VAL A 43 3.39 -2.99 30.25
N ASP A 44 2.73 -4.13 30.27
CA ASP A 44 3.40 -5.43 30.32
C ASP A 44 3.59 -5.92 28.88
N ILE A 45 4.79 -6.43 28.60
CA ILE A 45 5.16 -6.94 27.29
C ILE A 45 5.54 -8.41 27.33
N ARG A 46 5.17 -9.14 26.29
CA ARG A 46 5.63 -10.50 26.03
C ARG A 46 6.72 -10.48 24.97
N LEU A 47 7.86 -11.09 25.25
CA LEU A 47 8.95 -11.21 24.26
C LEU A 47 8.67 -12.32 23.25
N PHE A 48 9.04 -12.07 22.00
CA PHE A 48 9.18 -13.11 20.99
C PHE A 48 10.64 -13.59 20.95
N ALA A 49 10.84 -14.91 20.83
CA ALA A 49 12.17 -15.49 20.77
C ALA A 49 12.91 -15.06 19.48
N HIS A 50 14.01 -14.31 19.59
CA HIS A 50 14.93 -14.06 18.46
C HIS A 50 16.40 -13.96 18.89
N LYS A 51 17.28 -14.44 18.00
CA LYS A 51 18.75 -14.36 18.04
C LYS A 51 19.20 -13.04 17.42
N ALA A 52 20.20 -12.41 18.04
CA ALA A 52 20.97 -11.22 17.59
C ALA A 52 20.36 -9.82 17.87
N GLY A 53 20.58 -9.31 19.08
CA GLY A 53 20.70 -7.86 19.38
C GLY A 53 19.44 -6.99 19.36
N ARG A 54 18.44 -7.28 18.52
CA ARG A 54 17.13 -6.61 18.48
C ARG A 54 16.05 -7.60 18.89
N GLY A 55 15.27 -7.24 19.92
CA GLY A 55 14.17 -8.07 20.41
C GLY A 55 12.83 -7.51 19.97
N TYR A 56 11.90 -8.38 19.58
CA TYR A 56 10.51 -8.02 19.35
C TYR A 56 9.68 -8.38 20.56
N ALA A 57 8.73 -7.52 20.91
CA ALA A 57 7.78 -7.76 21.97
C ALA A 57 6.36 -7.36 21.54
N GLN A 58 5.37 -7.80 22.30
CA GLN A 58 3.98 -7.43 22.12
C GLN A 58 3.40 -6.98 23.46
N VAL A 59 2.64 -5.88 23.44
CA VAL A 59 1.84 -5.46 24.60
C VAL A 59 0.80 -6.53 24.91
N ILE A 60 0.81 -7.03 26.15
CA ILE A 60 -0.22 -7.95 26.68
C ILE A 60 -1.19 -7.24 27.63
N LYS A 61 -0.76 -6.14 28.26
CA LYS A 61 -1.60 -5.32 29.15
C LYS A 61 -1.07 -3.89 29.19
N ALA A 62 -1.98 -2.91 29.16
CA ALA A 62 -1.64 -1.51 29.41
C ALA A 62 -2.12 -1.09 30.81
N HIS A 63 -1.19 -0.59 31.65
CA HIS A 63 -1.51 -0.08 32.99
C HIS A 63 -1.85 1.40 32.98
N THR A 64 -1.17 2.17 32.12
CA THR A 64 -1.49 3.58 31.87
C THR A 64 -1.80 3.76 30.39
N PRO A 65 -2.99 3.33 29.92
CA PRO A 65 -3.35 3.42 28.52
C PRO A 65 -3.42 4.89 28.06
N SER A 66 -3.02 5.15 26.82
CA SER A 66 -3.24 6.44 26.17
C SER A 66 -4.75 6.72 26.05
N SER A 67 -5.15 7.99 26.06
CA SER A 67 -6.52 8.41 25.70
C SER A 67 -6.93 7.93 24.32
N GLU A 68 -5.94 7.70 23.45
CA GLU A 68 -6.15 7.30 22.07
C GLU A 68 -6.36 5.79 21.90
N ARG A 69 -6.13 5.00 22.96
CA ARG A 69 -6.25 3.54 22.93
C ARG A 69 -7.70 3.11 22.83
N VAL A 70 -7.98 2.21 21.89
CA VAL A 70 -9.27 1.50 21.76
C VAL A 70 -9.06 0.00 21.87
N ILE A 71 -10.15 -0.72 22.15
CA ILE A 71 -10.13 -2.19 22.12
C ILE A 71 -10.20 -2.63 20.65
N PRO A 72 -9.21 -3.38 20.15
CA PRO A 72 -9.24 -3.91 18.79
C PRO A 72 -10.50 -4.72 18.55
N SER A 73 -11.20 -4.42 17.46
CA SER A 73 -12.46 -5.11 17.14
C SER A 73 -12.24 -6.48 16.45
N CYS A 74 -11.03 -6.75 15.95
CA CYS A 74 -10.64 -8.05 15.41
C CYS A 74 -10.12 -8.97 16.52
N PRO A 75 -10.70 -10.17 16.71
CA PRO A 75 -10.26 -11.10 17.75
C PRO A 75 -8.86 -11.66 17.49
N TYR A 76 -8.36 -11.55 16.25
CA TYR A 76 -7.03 -12.02 15.86
C TYR A 76 -5.95 -10.95 16.00
N PHE A 77 -6.26 -9.71 16.38
CA PHE A 77 -5.25 -8.64 16.45
C PHE A 77 -4.14 -8.99 17.46
N GLY A 78 -2.88 -8.85 17.04
CA GLY A 78 -1.71 -9.25 17.83
C GLY A 78 -1.15 -10.60 17.42
N ASP A 79 -1.98 -11.62 17.35
CA ASP A 79 -1.60 -12.91 16.77
C ASP A 79 -1.48 -12.79 15.24
N CYS A 80 -2.46 -12.17 14.60
CA CYS A 80 -2.37 -11.65 13.25
C CYS A 80 -1.76 -10.25 13.29
N THR A 81 -0.62 -10.11 12.60
CA THR A 81 0.14 -8.84 12.51
C THR A 81 -0.15 -8.09 11.19
N GLY A 82 -1.27 -8.40 10.53
CA GLY A 82 -1.67 -7.75 9.27
C GLY A 82 -2.17 -6.33 9.48
N CYS A 83 -2.80 -6.05 10.62
CA CYS A 83 -3.15 -4.71 11.08
C CYS A 83 -2.20 -4.32 12.20
N THR A 84 -1.72 -3.07 12.19
CA THR A 84 -0.76 -2.57 13.21
C THR A 84 -1.37 -1.53 14.14
N PHE A 85 -2.54 -0.97 13.80
CA PHE A 85 -3.12 0.18 14.50
C PHE A 85 -4.55 -0.03 15.03
N GLN A 86 -5.11 -1.25 15.02
CA GLN A 86 -6.49 -1.45 15.53
C GLN A 86 -6.67 -1.13 17.03
N HIS A 87 -5.58 -1.03 17.80
CA HIS A 87 -5.60 -0.59 19.19
C HIS A 87 -5.59 0.93 19.35
N ILE A 88 -5.61 1.68 18.25
CA ILE A 88 -5.54 3.14 18.19
C ILE A 88 -6.82 3.65 17.51
N ASN A 89 -7.48 4.65 18.08
CA ASN A 89 -8.64 5.25 17.41
C ASN A 89 -8.25 5.88 16.07
N TYR A 90 -9.20 5.92 15.13
CA TYR A 90 -8.91 6.25 13.74
C TYR A 90 -8.32 7.65 13.54
N ILE A 91 -8.80 8.66 14.27
CA ILE A 91 -8.28 10.03 14.17
C ILE A 91 -6.79 10.07 14.54
N HIS A 92 -6.40 9.36 15.60
CA HIS A 92 -4.99 9.28 15.96
C HIS A 92 -4.17 8.42 14.96
N GLN A 93 -4.76 7.43 14.28
CA GLN A 93 -4.07 6.73 13.18
C GLN A 93 -3.67 7.70 12.06
N LEU A 94 -4.55 8.62 11.68
CA LEU A 94 -4.28 9.62 10.65
C LEU A 94 -3.15 10.57 11.10
N GLN A 95 -3.15 11.00 12.35
CA GLN A 95 -2.07 11.82 12.93
C GLN A 95 -0.72 11.10 12.91
N LEU A 96 -0.70 9.81 13.25
CA LEU A 96 0.50 9.00 13.19
C LEU A 96 1.01 8.85 11.76
N LYS A 97 0.12 8.62 10.77
CA LYS A 97 0.50 8.57 9.35
C LYS A 97 1.05 9.89 8.83
N HIS A 98 0.46 11.01 9.24
CA HIS A 98 1.01 12.34 8.94
C HIS A 98 2.44 12.47 9.47
N ARG A 99 2.65 12.14 10.75
CA ARG A 99 3.97 12.16 11.40
C ARG A 99 4.99 11.24 10.73
N ILE A 100 4.58 10.08 10.23
CA ILE A 100 5.44 9.18 9.45
C ILE A 100 6.00 9.89 8.21
N VAL A 101 5.14 10.56 7.45
CA VAL A 101 5.55 11.31 6.24
C VAL A 101 6.45 12.48 6.64
N THR A 102 6.05 13.28 7.64
CA THR A 102 6.84 14.41 8.12
C THR A 102 8.24 13.99 8.57
N ALA A 103 8.36 12.92 9.36
CA ALA A 103 9.64 12.47 9.89
C ALA A 103 10.61 12.01 8.78
N GLU A 104 10.13 11.33 7.73
CA GLU A 104 11.01 10.93 6.62
C GLU A 104 11.44 12.13 5.76
N PHE A 105 10.58 13.14 5.63
CA PHE A 105 10.94 14.39 4.94
C PHE A 105 11.98 15.18 5.74
N GLU A 106 11.80 15.34 7.05
CA GLU A 106 12.79 15.97 7.94
C GLU A 106 14.13 15.25 7.92
N LYS A 107 14.12 13.92 7.95
CA LYS A 107 15.31 13.08 7.84
C LYS A 107 16.04 13.21 6.50
N ALA A 108 15.30 13.50 5.42
CA ALA A 108 15.87 13.83 4.11
C ALA A 108 16.36 15.29 3.99
N GLU A 109 16.21 16.08 5.07
CA GLU A 109 16.49 17.52 5.16
C GLU A 109 15.51 18.39 4.35
N LEU A 110 14.30 17.89 4.11
CA LEU A 110 13.20 18.62 3.48
C LEU A 110 12.32 19.29 4.54
N PHE A 111 12.79 20.42 5.08
CA PHE A 111 12.09 21.18 6.12
C PHE A 111 11.12 22.21 5.53
N GLY A 112 10.06 22.54 6.30
CA GLY A 112 9.11 23.60 5.94
C GLY A 112 8.20 23.28 4.75
N ILE A 113 8.15 22.00 4.33
CA ILE A 113 7.25 21.53 3.30
C ILE A 113 5.80 21.50 3.83
N ASP A 114 4.86 21.98 3.01
CA ASP A 114 3.44 21.87 3.29
C ASP A 114 2.96 20.43 3.06
N ILE A 115 2.82 19.69 4.16
CA ILE A 115 2.25 18.34 4.18
C ILE A 115 0.81 18.45 4.69
N SER A 116 -0.13 18.25 3.78
CA SER A 116 -1.57 18.28 4.09
C SER A 116 -1.96 17.20 5.10
N PRO A 117 -3.06 17.40 5.85
CA PRO A 117 -3.65 16.33 6.64
C PRO A 117 -3.91 15.08 5.79
N VAL A 118 -3.77 13.89 6.40
CA VAL A 118 -4.00 12.62 5.70
C VAL A 118 -5.44 12.54 5.22
N VAL A 119 -5.64 12.27 3.94
CA VAL A 119 -6.97 12.03 3.37
C VAL A 119 -7.54 10.73 3.96
N PRO A 120 -8.63 10.79 4.73
CA PRO A 120 -9.18 9.62 5.40
C PRO A 120 -9.84 8.67 4.39
N SER A 121 -9.83 7.39 4.73
CA SER A 121 -10.69 6.39 4.08
C SER A 121 -12.12 6.58 4.57
N ASP A 122 -13.08 6.47 3.65
CA ASP A 122 -14.51 6.51 4.02
C ASP A 122 -14.89 5.28 4.85
N GLU A 123 -14.23 4.15 4.56
CA GLU A 123 -14.45 2.87 5.21
C GLU A 123 -13.16 2.36 5.86
N GLU A 124 -13.23 2.09 7.16
CA GLU A 124 -12.15 1.49 7.94
C GLU A 124 -12.10 -0.04 7.83
N SER A 125 -13.18 -0.64 7.32
CA SER A 125 -13.42 -2.08 7.26
C SER A 125 -13.99 -2.46 5.89
N GLY A 126 -13.92 -3.73 5.51
CA GLY A 126 -14.47 -4.21 4.24
C GLY A 126 -13.80 -3.67 2.96
N TYR A 127 -12.86 -2.74 3.07
CA TYR A 127 -12.27 -2.04 1.92
C TYR A 127 -11.36 -2.93 1.08
N ARG A 128 -10.71 -3.94 1.69
CA ARG A 128 -9.61 -4.68 1.06
C ARG A 128 -10.11 -5.72 0.07
N ASN A 129 -9.92 -5.46 -1.22
CA ASN A 129 -10.37 -6.31 -2.34
C ASN A 129 -9.41 -7.46 -2.71
N HIS A 130 -8.24 -7.58 -2.05
CA HIS A 130 -7.24 -8.62 -2.32
C HIS A 130 -6.64 -9.22 -1.05
N ALA A 131 -6.67 -10.55 -0.97
CA ALA A 131 -6.09 -11.33 0.12
C ALA A 131 -5.14 -12.40 -0.42
N ARG A 132 -3.98 -12.53 0.22
CA ARG A 132 -3.03 -13.62 -0.03
C ARG A 132 -2.83 -14.40 1.27
N LEU A 133 -3.52 -15.54 1.38
CA LEU A 133 -3.64 -16.34 2.59
C LEU A 133 -2.67 -17.51 2.54
N SER A 134 -1.96 -17.73 3.65
CA SER A 134 -1.12 -18.91 3.85
C SER A 134 -1.95 -20.07 4.35
N ILE A 135 -1.60 -21.28 3.94
CA ILE A 135 -2.31 -22.50 4.33
C ILE A 135 -1.40 -23.39 5.19
N TYR A 136 -1.95 -23.83 6.32
CA TYR A 136 -1.32 -24.78 7.22
C TYR A 136 -2.37 -25.79 7.71
N HIS A 137 -2.11 -27.09 7.53
CA HIS A 137 -3.09 -28.16 7.84
C HIS A 137 -4.47 -27.89 7.23
N ALA A 138 -4.49 -27.48 5.95
CA ALA A 138 -5.69 -27.08 5.20
C ALA A 138 -6.43 -25.82 5.71
N ASN A 139 -5.95 -25.17 6.78
CA ASN A 139 -6.53 -23.95 7.32
C ASN A 139 -5.90 -22.71 6.69
N LEU A 140 -6.75 -21.80 6.23
CA LEU A 140 -6.34 -20.53 5.66
C LEU A 140 -6.09 -19.52 6.78
N GLY A 141 -5.13 -18.62 6.57
CA GLY A 141 -4.77 -17.62 7.55
C GLY A 141 -3.52 -16.83 7.19
N PHE A 142 -2.89 -16.24 8.20
CA PHE A 142 -1.67 -15.46 8.05
C PHE A 142 -0.55 -16.00 8.93
N VAL A 143 0.68 -15.66 8.56
CA VAL A 143 1.86 -15.95 9.38
C VAL A 143 2.19 -14.70 10.20
N ASN A 144 2.22 -14.83 11.52
CA ASN A 144 2.64 -13.76 12.42
C ASN A 144 4.08 -13.33 12.06
N ARG A 145 4.30 -12.02 11.84
CA ARG A 145 5.59 -11.48 11.41
C ARG A 145 6.72 -11.78 12.40
N PHE A 146 6.42 -11.77 13.70
CA PHE A 146 7.40 -11.88 14.78
C PHE A 146 7.61 -13.32 15.22
N SER A 147 6.53 -14.03 15.55
CA SER A 147 6.58 -15.41 16.05
C SER A 147 6.69 -16.46 14.95
N ARG A 148 6.43 -16.09 13.69
CA ARG A 148 6.41 -16.98 12.51
C ARG A 148 5.38 -18.11 12.59
N ARG A 149 4.47 -18.07 13.57
CA ARG A 149 3.37 -19.02 13.71
C ARG A 149 2.26 -18.70 12.70
N HIS A 150 1.67 -19.74 12.13
CA HIS A 150 0.46 -19.62 11.34
C HIS A 150 -0.73 -19.44 12.28
N ILE A 151 -1.58 -18.46 11.95
CA ILE A 151 -2.81 -18.14 12.66
C ILE A 151 -3.95 -18.32 11.66
N GLN A 152 -4.83 -19.27 11.95
CA GLN A 152 -6.08 -19.43 11.21
C GLN A 152 -6.94 -18.18 11.36
N ILE A 153 -7.55 -17.75 10.25
CA ILE A 153 -8.44 -16.61 10.21
C ILE A 153 -9.76 -17.09 9.62
N ASP A 154 -10.84 -17.04 10.40
CA ASP A 154 -12.17 -17.41 9.92
C ASP A 154 -12.91 -16.21 9.32
N HIS A 155 -12.56 -15.00 9.77
CA HIS A 155 -13.11 -13.74 9.28
C HIS A 155 -12.12 -12.59 9.51
N CYS A 156 -11.93 -11.73 8.50
CA CYS A 156 -11.11 -10.53 8.65
C CYS A 156 -11.93 -9.27 8.35
N ARG A 157 -11.98 -8.37 9.34
CA ARG A 157 -12.79 -7.15 9.28
C ARG A 157 -12.43 -6.21 8.13
N ILE A 158 -11.15 -6.10 7.77
CA ILE A 158 -10.73 -5.20 6.69
C ILE A 158 -10.98 -5.80 5.30
N MET A 159 -11.19 -7.11 5.19
CA MET A 159 -11.39 -7.78 3.91
C MET A 159 -12.81 -7.59 3.40
N ASN A 160 -12.94 -7.42 2.08
CA ASN A 160 -14.22 -7.37 1.41
C ASN A 160 -15.09 -8.58 1.83
N PRO A 161 -16.40 -8.39 2.10
CA PRO A 161 -17.30 -9.47 2.49
C PRO A 161 -17.29 -10.69 1.56
N GLY A 162 -17.10 -10.47 0.26
CA GLY A 162 -16.94 -11.54 -0.75
C GLY A 162 -15.72 -12.42 -0.49
N ILE A 163 -14.59 -11.82 -0.11
CA ILE A 163 -13.39 -12.57 0.29
C ILE A 163 -13.66 -13.38 1.56
N ASN A 164 -14.33 -12.79 2.55
CA ASN A 164 -14.69 -13.52 3.78
C ASN A 164 -15.63 -14.70 3.50
N LYS A 165 -16.56 -14.56 2.54
CA LYS A 165 -17.42 -15.66 2.08
C LYS A 165 -16.60 -16.80 1.45
N VAL A 166 -15.66 -16.47 0.57
CA VAL A 166 -14.75 -17.45 -0.04
C VAL A 166 -13.88 -18.13 1.03
N LEU A 167 -13.28 -17.36 1.93
CA LEU A 167 -12.48 -17.84 3.05
C LEU A 167 -13.24 -18.88 3.88
N ALA A 168 -14.46 -18.55 4.32
CA ALA A 168 -15.31 -19.46 5.09
C ALA A 168 -15.63 -20.76 4.32
N GLY A 169 -15.87 -20.67 3.01
CA GLY A 169 -16.17 -21.84 2.18
C GLY A 169 -14.98 -22.76 1.96
N LEU A 170 -13.76 -22.22 1.95
CA LEU A 170 -12.50 -22.94 1.74
C LEU A 170 -11.82 -23.42 3.03
N GLN A 171 -12.21 -22.90 4.19
CA GLN A 171 -11.59 -23.20 5.47
C GLN A 171 -11.54 -24.71 5.75
N GLY A 172 -10.35 -25.23 6.08
CA GLY A 172 -10.12 -26.65 6.38
C GLY A 172 -10.11 -27.58 5.16
N LYS A 173 -10.28 -27.07 3.93
CA LYS A 173 -10.44 -27.88 2.71
C LYS A 173 -9.28 -27.76 1.72
N CYS A 174 -8.41 -26.77 1.87
CA CYS A 174 -7.35 -26.47 0.89
C CYS A 174 -6.00 -27.15 1.18
N GLY A 175 -5.98 -28.47 1.41
CA GLY A 175 -4.74 -29.18 1.76
C GLY A 175 -3.71 -29.34 0.63
N GLU A 176 -4.07 -29.05 -0.62
CA GLU A 176 -3.24 -29.32 -1.81
C GLU A 176 -2.28 -28.20 -2.21
N THR A 177 -2.41 -27.01 -1.60
CA THR A 177 -1.55 -25.84 -1.84
C THR A 177 -1.14 -25.20 -0.52
N ARG A 178 -0.02 -24.46 -0.54
CA ARG A 178 0.51 -23.74 0.64
C ARG A 178 0.01 -22.30 0.74
N GLN A 179 -0.60 -21.79 -0.33
CA GLN A 179 -1.04 -20.41 -0.41
C GLN A 179 -2.19 -20.28 -1.40
N ILE A 180 -3.08 -19.33 -1.13
CA ILE A 180 -4.16 -18.94 -2.03
C ILE A 180 -4.26 -17.42 -2.10
N SER A 181 -4.51 -16.91 -3.28
CA SER A 181 -4.79 -15.50 -3.57
C SER A 181 -6.26 -15.39 -3.93
N ILE A 182 -6.98 -14.50 -3.27
CA ILE A 182 -8.40 -14.21 -3.50
C ILE A 182 -8.51 -12.73 -3.82
N ARG A 183 -9.02 -12.40 -5.00
CA ARG A 183 -9.44 -11.05 -5.36
C ARG A 183 -10.94 -11.02 -5.55
N TYR A 184 -11.57 -9.92 -5.18
CA TYR A 184 -13.02 -9.75 -5.28
C TYR A 184 -13.32 -8.36 -5.79
N GLY A 185 -13.92 -8.25 -6.98
CA GLY A 185 -14.30 -6.97 -7.56
C GLY A 185 -15.55 -6.38 -6.92
N SER A 186 -15.95 -5.20 -7.38
CA SER A 186 -17.10 -4.47 -6.87
C SER A 186 -18.46 -5.14 -7.15
N ASN A 187 -18.52 -6.09 -8.09
CA ASN A 187 -19.73 -6.84 -8.43
C ASN A 187 -19.68 -8.27 -7.88
N LYS A 188 -20.83 -8.77 -7.38
CA LYS A 188 -20.94 -10.01 -6.59
C LYS A 188 -20.46 -11.30 -7.28
N ASP A 189 -20.36 -11.30 -8.61
CA ASP A 189 -19.97 -12.48 -9.40
C ASP A 189 -18.56 -12.38 -9.98
N ASN A 190 -17.80 -11.36 -9.61
CA ASN A 190 -16.47 -11.13 -10.17
C ASN A 190 -15.37 -11.32 -9.13
N TYR A 191 -14.71 -12.48 -9.20
CA TYR A 191 -13.65 -12.83 -8.27
C TYR A 191 -12.60 -13.70 -8.97
N LEU A 192 -11.39 -13.67 -8.41
CA LEU A 192 -10.30 -14.52 -8.85
C LEU A 192 -9.73 -15.26 -7.67
N ILE A 193 -9.64 -16.59 -7.79
CA ILE A 193 -9.03 -17.47 -6.80
C ILE A 193 -7.91 -18.24 -7.46
N GLN A 194 -6.68 -18.08 -6.97
CA GLN A 194 -5.48 -18.75 -7.49
C GLN A 194 -4.68 -19.40 -6.37
N PRO A 195 -4.13 -20.61 -6.54
CA PRO A 195 -4.18 -21.43 -7.75
C PRO A 195 -5.55 -22.12 -7.96
N LYS A 196 -5.72 -22.80 -9.10
CA LYS A 196 -6.83 -23.73 -9.31
C LYS A 196 -6.78 -24.85 -8.27
N LEU A 197 -7.89 -25.05 -7.57
CA LEU A 197 -8.12 -26.16 -6.65
C LEU A 197 -8.76 -27.32 -7.40
N VAL A 198 -8.23 -28.53 -7.19
CA VAL A 198 -8.66 -29.76 -7.89
C VAL A 198 -9.06 -30.84 -6.91
N LYS A 199 -8.36 -30.95 -5.78
CA LYS A 199 -8.63 -31.94 -4.73
C LYS A 199 -9.51 -31.39 -3.62
N ALA A 200 -9.62 -30.07 -3.48
CA ALA A 200 -10.54 -29.48 -2.52
C ALA A 200 -12.00 -29.79 -2.93
N ASN A 201 -12.74 -30.50 -2.08
CA ASN A 201 -14.16 -30.75 -2.28
C ASN A 201 -14.97 -29.49 -1.90
N VAL A 202 -14.95 -28.48 -2.77
CA VAL A 202 -15.57 -27.16 -2.57
C VAL A 202 -16.43 -26.77 -3.76
N ASP A 203 -17.60 -26.21 -3.48
CA ASP A 203 -18.48 -25.60 -4.48
C ASP A 203 -18.08 -24.14 -4.72
N ILE A 204 -16.80 -23.92 -4.99
CA ILE A 204 -16.20 -22.61 -5.27
C ILE A 204 -15.28 -22.77 -6.46
N GLU A 205 -15.57 -22.06 -7.55
CA GLU A 205 -14.73 -22.06 -8.73
C GLU A 205 -13.38 -21.39 -8.44
N SER A 206 -12.30 -21.98 -8.91
CA SER A 206 -10.94 -21.43 -8.80
C SER A 206 -10.13 -21.66 -10.07
N GLY A 207 -9.05 -20.90 -10.22
CA GLY A 207 -8.20 -20.93 -11.41
C GLY A 207 -8.56 -19.88 -12.47
N GLN A 208 -9.42 -18.92 -12.15
CA GLN A 208 -9.74 -17.77 -13.01
C GLN A 208 -8.46 -17.03 -13.39
N LYS A 209 -8.29 -16.69 -14.67
CA LYS A 209 -7.09 -16.00 -15.15
C LYS A 209 -7.09 -14.52 -14.81
N GLU A 210 -8.28 -13.94 -14.76
CA GLU A 210 -8.54 -12.53 -14.51
C GLU A 210 -9.83 -12.35 -13.70
N TYR A 211 -9.97 -11.17 -13.10
CA TYR A 211 -11.23 -10.63 -12.59
C TYR A 211 -11.40 -9.22 -13.14
N HIS A 212 -12.61 -8.67 -13.03
CA HIS A 212 -12.87 -7.27 -13.35
C HIS A 212 -13.29 -6.46 -12.13
N ASP A 213 -12.94 -5.19 -12.15
CA ASP A 213 -13.38 -4.20 -11.19
C ASP A 213 -13.70 -2.88 -11.87
N ILE A 214 -14.28 -1.94 -11.12
CA ILE A 214 -14.70 -0.63 -11.64
C ILE A 214 -14.02 0.46 -10.80
N LEU A 215 -13.43 1.43 -11.48
CA LEU A 215 -12.98 2.70 -10.89
C LEU A 215 -13.50 3.86 -11.73
N LEU A 216 -14.16 4.83 -11.10
CA LEU A 216 -14.75 6.02 -11.75
C LEU A 216 -15.56 5.70 -13.02
N GLY A 217 -16.27 4.56 -13.01
CA GLY A 217 -17.10 4.10 -14.14
C GLY A 217 -16.35 3.33 -15.24
N HIS A 218 -15.03 3.19 -15.17
CA HIS A 218 -14.23 2.41 -16.11
C HIS A 218 -14.05 0.97 -15.62
N ASN A 219 -14.22 -0.01 -16.51
CA ASN A 219 -13.95 -1.41 -16.21
C ASN A 219 -12.47 -1.73 -16.38
N PHE A 220 -11.89 -2.38 -15.39
CA PHE A 220 -10.52 -2.89 -15.42
C PHE A 220 -10.54 -4.40 -15.36
N CYS A 221 -9.87 -5.06 -16.30
CA CYS A 221 -9.49 -6.46 -16.29
C CYS A 221 -8.10 -6.59 -15.63
N ILE A 222 -7.99 -7.45 -14.63
CA ILE A 222 -6.76 -7.64 -13.87
C ILE A 222 -6.50 -9.12 -13.68
N SER A 223 -5.30 -9.56 -14.03
CA SER A 223 -4.81 -10.91 -13.79
C SER A 223 -4.25 -11.09 -12.38
N ALA A 224 -4.06 -12.34 -11.96
CA ALA A 224 -3.54 -12.65 -10.62
C ALA A 224 -2.17 -12.01 -10.32
N ALA A 225 -1.32 -11.90 -11.34
CA ALA A 225 0.07 -11.46 -11.24
C ALA A 225 0.23 -9.94 -11.23
N SER A 226 -0.76 -9.20 -11.73
CA SER A 226 -0.71 -7.75 -11.85
C SER A 226 -1.07 -7.03 -10.56
N PHE A 227 -0.49 -5.85 -10.35
CA PHE A 227 -0.87 -4.99 -9.24
C PHE A 227 -2.17 -4.25 -9.54
N PHE A 228 -2.99 -4.06 -8.51
CA PHE A 228 -4.17 -3.19 -8.55
C PHE A 228 -4.43 -2.67 -7.14
N GLN A 229 -4.98 -1.47 -7.03
CA GLN A 229 -5.22 -0.84 -5.73
C GLN A 229 -6.22 -1.67 -4.92
N VAL A 230 -5.95 -1.83 -3.62
CA VAL A 230 -6.74 -2.72 -2.77
C VAL A 230 -7.94 -2.05 -2.10
N ASN A 231 -8.04 -0.72 -2.20
CA ASN A 231 -9.08 0.11 -1.62
C ASN A 231 -9.59 1.06 -2.72
N ASN A 232 -10.63 0.61 -3.45
CA ASN A 232 -11.12 1.33 -4.63
C ASN A 232 -11.59 2.76 -4.30
N PRO A 233 -12.42 3.03 -3.26
CA PRO A 233 -12.81 4.39 -2.92
C PRO A 233 -11.62 5.35 -2.72
N GLN A 234 -10.55 4.87 -2.08
CA GLN A 234 -9.34 5.67 -1.91
C GLN A 234 -8.54 5.83 -3.21
N ALA A 235 -8.50 4.80 -4.06
CA ALA A 235 -7.90 4.91 -5.39
C ALA A 235 -8.62 5.95 -6.26
N GLU A 236 -9.95 6.03 -6.19
CA GLU A 236 -10.76 7.03 -6.90
C GLU A 236 -10.49 8.44 -6.38
N LYS A 237 -10.42 8.63 -5.05
CA LYS A 237 -10.03 9.93 -4.47
C LYS A 237 -8.62 10.33 -4.91
N MET A 238 -7.68 9.40 -4.91
CA MET A 238 -6.32 9.63 -5.37
C MET A 238 -6.30 10.06 -6.84
N ALA A 239 -6.99 9.34 -7.73
CA ALA A 239 -7.11 9.71 -9.14
C ALA A 239 -7.68 11.13 -9.34
N ASN A 240 -8.71 11.50 -8.57
CA ASN A 240 -9.28 12.85 -8.60
C ASN A 240 -8.28 13.93 -8.13
N LEU A 241 -7.50 13.68 -7.08
CA LEU A 241 -6.45 14.59 -6.62
C LEU A 241 -5.38 14.81 -7.70
N ILE A 242 -4.95 13.72 -8.36
CA ILE A 242 -3.98 13.77 -9.46
C ILE A 242 -4.54 14.58 -10.63
N LYS A 243 -5.77 14.29 -11.07
CA LYS A 243 -6.46 15.01 -12.15
C LYS A 243 -6.55 16.51 -11.85
N ASN A 244 -6.93 16.88 -10.63
CA ASN A 244 -7.03 18.28 -10.21
C ASN A 244 -5.68 19.01 -10.22
N HIS A 245 -4.59 18.35 -9.81
CA HIS A 245 -3.26 18.98 -9.81
C HIS A 245 -2.69 19.13 -11.22
N LEU A 246 -2.80 18.10 -12.05
CA LEU A 246 -2.27 18.13 -13.42
C LEU A 246 -2.96 19.20 -14.27
N ASN A 247 -4.18 19.61 -13.91
CA ASN A 247 -4.94 20.69 -14.54
C ASN A 247 -5.01 20.53 -16.06
N LEU A 248 -5.39 19.33 -16.48
CA LEU A 248 -5.47 18.93 -17.88
C LEU A 248 -6.68 19.58 -18.55
N SER A 249 -6.50 20.08 -19.77
CA SER A 249 -7.49 20.80 -20.56
C SER A 249 -7.96 20.05 -21.81
N GLY A 250 -7.38 18.87 -22.09
CA GLY A 250 -7.59 18.10 -23.31
C GLY A 250 -6.55 18.37 -24.40
N SER A 251 -5.57 19.23 -24.16
CA SER A 251 -4.53 19.59 -25.13
C SER A 251 -3.17 18.96 -24.84
N GLU A 252 -2.99 18.47 -23.61
CA GLU A 252 -1.75 18.01 -23.03
C GLU A 252 -1.40 16.58 -23.44
N THR A 253 -0.10 16.31 -23.54
CA THR A 253 0.46 14.96 -23.57
C THR A 253 0.87 14.55 -22.15
N LEU A 254 0.19 13.53 -21.63
CA LEU A 254 0.49 12.93 -20.33
C LEU A 254 1.39 11.71 -20.51
N VAL A 255 2.45 11.61 -19.71
CA VAL A 255 3.19 10.36 -19.54
C VAL A 255 2.79 9.73 -18.20
N ASP A 256 2.31 8.49 -18.25
CA ASP A 256 2.04 7.64 -17.09
C ASP A 256 3.17 6.61 -17.00
N ALA A 257 4.17 6.88 -16.15
CA ALA A 257 5.32 6.01 -15.99
C ALA A 257 5.09 5.02 -14.85
N TYR A 258 5.53 3.77 -15.06
CA TYR A 258 5.20 2.63 -14.18
C TYR A 258 3.69 2.36 -14.16
N ALA A 259 3.05 2.43 -15.34
CA ALA A 259 1.61 2.50 -15.51
C ALA A 259 0.85 1.26 -14.99
N GLY A 260 1.53 0.13 -14.76
CA GLY A 260 0.92 -1.11 -14.33
C GLY A 260 -0.14 -1.57 -15.34
N VAL A 261 -1.38 -1.72 -14.86
CA VAL A 261 -2.52 -2.11 -15.70
C VAL A 261 -3.17 -0.92 -16.44
N GLY A 262 -2.51 0.25 -16.45
CA GLY A 262 -2.98 1.45 -17.12
C GLY A 262 -4.02 2.24 -16.33
N THR A 263 -4.03 2.16 -15.00
CA THR A 263 -5.08 2.76 -14.16
C THR A 263 -5.19 4.27 -14.38
N PHE A 264 -4.10 5.02 -14.20
CA PHE A 264 -4.14 6.46 -14.39
C PHE A 264 -4.27 6.82 -15.87
N ALA A 265 -3.56 6.11 -16.75
CA ALA A 265 -3.70 6.30 -18.19
C ALA A 265 -5.17 6.25 -18.66
N VAL A 266 -5.93 5.23 -18.26
CA VAL A 266 -7.36 5.09 -18.57
C VAL A 266 -8.16 6.23 -17.96
N LEU A 267 -8.01 6.47 -16.65
CA LEU A 267 -8.83 7.43 -15.91
C LEU A 267 -8.63 8.89 -16.33
N LEU A 268 -7.42 9.25 -16.78
CA LEU A 268 -7.08 10.62 -17.17
C LEU A 268 -7.09 10.85 -18.68
N SER A 269 -7.14 9.78 -19.49
CA SER A 269 -7.22 9.90 -20.94
C SER A 269 -8.33 10.81 -21.47
N PRO A 270 -9.53 10.92 -20.87
CA PRO A 270 -10.56 11.82 -21.39
C PRO A 270 -10.17 13.30 -21.33
N ASP A 271 -9.21 13.67 -20.48
CA ASP A 271 -8.74 15.04 -20.28
C ASP A 271 -7.40 15.31 -20.98
N CYS A 272 -6.89 14.37 -21.79
CA CYS A 272 -5.61 14.50 -22.49
C CYS A 272 -5.79 14.47 -24.00
N LYS A 273 -4.88 15.13 -24.72
CA LYS A 273 -4.74 14.94 -26.16
C LYS A 273 -4.13 13.58 -26.49
N ARG A 274 -3.13 13.17 -25.69
CA ARG A 274 -2.40 11.92 -25.82
C ARG A 274 -1.93 11.47 -24.44
N VAL A 275 -1.98 10.17 -24.19
CA VAL A 275 -1.41 9.55 -23.01
C VAL A 275 -0.38 8.51 -23.45
N ILE A 276 0.79 8.51 -22.84
CA ILE A 276 1.85 7.53 -23.06
C ILE A 276 2.02 6.74 -21.77
N ALA A 277 1.60 5.49 -21.76
CA ALA A 277 1.71 4.58 -20.62
C ALA A 277 2.95 3.69 -20.78
N ILE A 278 3.86 3.69 -19.81
CA ILE A 278 5.11 2.90 -19.83
C ILE A 278 5.08 1.86 -18.72
N GLU A 279 5.21 0.58 -19.06
CA GLU A 279 5.19 -0.53 -18.11
C GLU A 279 6.14 -1.68 -18.55
N GLU A 280 6.94 -2.21 -17.62
CA GLU A 280 7.90 -3.28 -17.93
C GLU A 280 7.32 -4.69 -17.81
N SER A 281 6.35 -4.89 -16.90
CA SER A 281 5.78 -6.18 -16.57
C SER A 281 4.87 -6.66 -17.69
N ALA A 282 5.30 -7.73 -18.38
CA ALA A 282 4.51 -8.35 -19.44
C ALA A 282 3.09 -8.76 -18.99
N ALA A 283 2.91 -9.14 -17.71
CA ALA A 283 1.59 -9.46 -17.17
C ALA A 283 0.71 -8.21 -17.05
N ALA A 284 1.27 -7.09 -16.56
CA ALA A 284 0.54 -5.84 -16.40
C ALA A 284 0.24 -5.19 -17.76
N VAL A 285 1.19 -5.22 -18.70
CA VAL A 285 0.98 -4.78 -20.10
C VAL A 285 -0.16 -5.53 -20.77
N LYS A 286 -0.21 -6.86 -20.59
CA LYS A 286 -1.30 -7.66 -21.17
C LYS A 286 -2.67 -7.22 -20.64
N ASP A 287 -2.76 -6.96 -19.34
CA ASP A 287 -3.99 -6.46 -18.72
C ASP A 287 -4.29 -5.02 -19.19
N ALA A 288 -3.28 -4.16 -19.27
CA ALA A 288 -3.40 -2.79 -19.78
C ALA A 288 -3.93 -2.75 -21.21
N CYS A 289 -3.46 -3.62 -22.11
CA CYS A 289 -4.00 -3.74 -23.48
C CYS A 289 -5.51 -3.98 -23.51
N LEU A 290 -6.05 -4.75 -22.54
CA LEU A 290 -7.49 -4.97 -22.42
C LEU A 290 -8.19 -3.73 -21.89
N ASN A 291 -7.58 -3.06 -20.88
CA ASN A 291 -8.17 -1.90 -20.20
C ASN A 291 -8.22 -0.65 -21.08
N ILE A 292 -7.26 -0.47 -21.98
CA ILE A 292 -7.21 0.66 -22.91
C ILE A 292 -7.99 0.39 -24.20
N SER A 293 -8.56 -0.82 -24.36
CA SER A 293 -9.26 -1.19 -25.59
C SER A 293 -10.46 -0.28 -25.83
N GLY A 294 -10.48 0.40 -26.98
CA GLY A 294 -11.50 1.39 -27.32
C GLY A 294 -11.20 2.82 -26.85
N ILE A 295 -9.99 3.08 -26.32
CA ILE A 295 -9.50 4.42 -25.99
C ILE A 295 -8.38 4.79 -26.96
N ASP A 296 -8.69 5.65 -27.93
CA ASP A 296 -7.82 5.90 -29.08
C ASP A 296 -6.59 6.78 -28.78
N ASN A 297 -6.60 7.53 -27.69
CA ASN A 297 -5.53 8.48 -27.35
C ASN A 297 -4.52 7.95 -26.33
N ILE A 298 -4.53 6.63 -26.01
CA ILE A 298 -3.53 5.99 -25.16
C ILE A 298 -2.57 5.17 -26.00
N GLU A 299 -1.27 5.44 -25.86
CA GLU A 299 -0.17 4.62 -26.38
C GLU A 299 0.48 3.85 -25.24
N LEU A 300 0.51 2.52 -25.35
CA LEU A 300 1.15 1.65 -24.36
C LEU A 300 2.52 1.18 -24.87
N ILE A 301 3.54 1.36 -24.04
CA ILE A 301 4.93 0.99 -24.32
C ILE A 301 5.38 -0.04 -23.30
N GLN A 302 5.65 -1.25 -23.77
CA GLN A 302 6.25 -2.30 -22.94
C GLN A 302 7.76 -2.08 -22.84
N SER A 303 8.20 -1.35 -21.82
CA SER A 303 9.62 -1.12 -21.53
C SER A 303 9.80 -0.65 -20.10
N LYS A 304 11.05 -0.63 -19.65
CA LYS A 304 11.40 0.10 -18.43
C LYS A 304 11.34 1.60 -18.68
N THR A 305 10.85 2.35 -17.70
CA THR A 305 10.75 3.80 -17.78
C THR A 305 12.11 4.44 -18.10
N GLU A 306 13.19 3.99 -17.45
CA GLU A 306 14.55 4.50 -17.66
C GLU A 306 15.08 4.35 -19.10
N ASP A 307 14.55 3.40 -19.87
CA ASP A 307 15.06 3.08 -21.20
C ASP A 307 14.37 3.90 -22.31
N VAL A 308 13.18 4.45 -22.04
CA VAL A 308 12.34 5.09 -23.08
C VAL A 308 11.88 6.50 -22.75
N ILE A 309 11.97 6.95 -21.50
CA ILE A 309 11.44 8.27 -21.11
C ILE A 309 12.10 9.43 -21.87
N ASN A 310 13.36 9.29 -22.26
CA ASN A 310 14.09 10.27 -23.08
C ASN A 310 13.56 10.42 -24.52
N GLN A 311 12.72 9.50 -25.01
CA GLN A 311 12.13 9.60 -26.35
C GLN A 311 11.04 10.68 -26.40
N PHE A 312 10.56 11.14 -25.24
CA PHE A 312 9.48 12.12 -25.09
C PHE A 312 9.98 13.51 -24.68
N GLU A 313 11.28 13.75 -24.84
CA GLU A 313 11.88 15.08 -24.60
C GLU A 313 11.18 16.16 -25.43
N GLY A 314 10.78 17.24 -24.77
CA GLY A 314 10.02 18.34 -25.38
C GLY A 314 8.58 18.02 -25.77
N GLN A 315 8.08 16.82 -25.49
CA GLN A 315 6.71 16.39 -25.82
C GLN A 315 5.83 16.19 -24.59
N MET A 316 6.40 16.16 -23.39
CA MET A 316 5.70 15.82 -22.15
C MET A 316 5.21 17.08 -21.44
N ASP A 317 3.90 17.32 -21.44
CA ASP A 317 3.28 18.43 -20.71
C ASP A 317 3.07 18.08 -19.22
N ALA A 318 2.71 16.82 -18.97
CA ALA A 318 2.41 16.28 -17.64
C ALA A 318 3.04 14.90 -17.44
N LEU A 319 3.44 14.58 -16.21
CA LEU A 319 4.01 13.29 -15.84
C LEU A 319 3.41 12.76 -14.54
N ILE A 320 3.10 11.47 -14.53
CA ILE A 320 2.86 10.69 -13.31
C ILE A 320 4.02 9.71 -13.14
N LEU A 321 4.62 9.70 -11.95
CA LEU A 321 5.56 8.69 -11.50
C LEU A 321 4.90 7.87 -10.39
N ASP A 322 4.62 6.58 -10.62
CA ASP A 322 4.14 5.65 -9.58
C ASP A 322 5.09 4.43 -9.42
N PRO A 323 6.35 4.66 -9.01
CA PRO A 323 7.32 3.57 -8.92
C PRO A 323 7.03 2.62 -7.74
N SER A 324 7.72 1.49 -7.75
CA SER A 324 7.72 0.58 -6.61
C SER A 324 8.34 1.22 -5.34
N ARG A 325 8.32 0.49 -4.22
CA ARG A 325 8.91 0.91 -2.93
C ARG A 325 10.39 1.34 -2.98
N SER A 326 11.12 0.99 -4.04
CA SER A 326 12.49 1.46 -4.24
C SER A 326 12.60 2.93 -4.61
N GLY A 327 11.50 3.57 -5.03
CA GLY A 327 11.48 4.86 -5.70
C GLY A 327 11.85 4.74 -7.19
N ALA A 328 11.93 5.90 -7.85
CA ALA A 328 12.21 6.02 -9.27
C ALA A 328 13.68 5.74 -9.57
N HIS A 329 13.97 5.20 -10.75
CA HIS A 329 15.34 4.97 -11.17
C HIS A 329 16.11 6.32 -11.30
N PRO A 330 17.38 6.43 -10.88
CA PRO A 330 18.12 7.69 -10.91
C PRO A 330 18.22 8.34 -12.29
N SER A 331 18.30 7.56 -13.37
CA SER A 331 18.31 8.11 -14.72
C SER A 331 16.97 8.73 -15.11
N VAL A 332 15.84 8.20 -14.63
CA VAL A 332 14.51 8.80 -14.84
C VAL A 332 14.49 10.19 -14.20
N LEU A 333 14.92 10.31 -12.94
CA LEU A 333 15.02 11.59 -12.24
C LEU A 333 15.92 12.58 -12.98
N ALA A 334 17.07 12.12 -13.48
CA ALA A 334 17.99 12.95 -14.26
C ALA A 334 17.36 13.45 -15.56
N THR A 335 16.69 12.57 -16.32
CA THR A 335 16.03 12.91 -17.59
C THR A 335 14.93 13.94 -17.39
N ILE A 336 14.07 13.78 -16.37
CA ILE A 336 12.99 14.74 -16.13
C ILE A 336 13.48 16.06 -15.53
N CYS A 337 14.65 16.09 -14.88
CA CYS A 337 15.28 17.35 -14.51
C CYS A 337 15.88 18.09 -15.71
N GLN A 338 16.33 17.38 -16.75
CA GLN A 338 16.85 17.98 -17.98
C GLN A 338 15.73 18.45 -18.91
N ASN A 339 14.62 17.70 -18.94
CA ASN A 339 13.47 17.95 -19.80
C ASN A 339 12.18 17.94 -18.94
N PRO A 340 11.96 18.97 -18.12
CA PRO A 340 10.87 18.97 -17.15
C PRO A 340 9.50 19.12 -17.81
N PRO A 341 8.52 18.28 -17.45
CA PRO A 341 7.12 18.57 -17.73
C PRO A 341 6.66 19.75 -16.89
N ARG A 342 5.60 20.42 -17.33
CA ARG A 342 5.01 21.55 -16.60
C ARG A 342 4.48 21.12 -15.24
N ASN A 343 3.77 19.99 -15.20
CA ASN A 343 3.20 19.41 -13.98
C ASN A 343 3.70 17.98 -13.79
N LEU A 344 4.09 17.66 -12.56
CA LEU A 344 4.52 16.32 -12.17
C LEU A 344 3.75 15.89 -10.91
N VAL A 345 3.25 14.67 -10.93
CA VAL A 345 2.76 13.97 -9.74
C VAL A 345 3.66 12.78 -9.47
N TYR A 346 4.16 12.68 -8.24
CA TYR A 346 4.84 11.48 -7.75
C TYR A 346 3.93 10.77 -6.75
N VAL A 347 3.56 9.53 -7.04
CA VAL A 347 2.81 8.62 -6.17
C VAL A 347 3.78 7.66 -5.49
N ALA A 348 3.69 7.48 -4.17
CA ALA A 348 4.57 6.58 -3.45
C ALA A 348 3.90 5.91 -2.24
N CYS A 349 4.12 4.59 -2.10
CA CYS A 349 3.73 3.84 -0.91
C CYS A 349 4.82 3.78 0.18
N ASP A 350 6.00 4.35 -0.08
CA ASP A 350 7.12 4.45 0.85
C ASP A 350 7.61 5.92 0.97
N PRO A 351 7.35 6.60 2.10
CA PRO A 351 7.73 8.01 2.27
C PRO A 351 9.25 8.27 2.25
N SER A 352 10.07 7.27 2.60
CA SER A 352 11.53 7.43 2.65
C SER A 352 12.14 7.55 1.25
N SER A 353 11.75 6.66 0.34
CA SER A 353 12.15 6.70 -1.06
C SER A 353 11.61 7.95 -1.76
N LEU A 354 10.36 8.36 -1.47
CA LEU A 354 9.80 9.62 -1.96
C LEU A 354 10.64 10.83 -1.52
N ALA A 355 10.94 10.95 -0.23
CA ALA A 355 11.72 12.08 0.29
C ALA A 355 13.13 12.15 -0.32
N ARG A 356 13.78 10.99 -0.52
CA ARG A 356 15.07 10.89 -1.23
C ARG A 356 14.97 11.43 -2.66
N ASP A 357 13.96 11.01 -3.40
CA ASP A 357 13.81 11.38 -4.81
C ASP A 357 13.40 12.86 -4.96
N LEU A 358 12.55 13.36 -4.07
CA LEU A 358 12.19 14.78 -4.01
C LEU A 358 13.41 15.68 -3.78
N LYS A 359 14.39 15.25 -2.98
CA LYS A 359 15.64 16.02 -2.81
C LYS A 359 16.34 16.28 -4.13
N ILE A 360 16.32 15.30 -5.04
CA ILE A 360 16.91 15.43 -6.39
C ILE A 360 16.06 16.37 -7.25
N LEU A 361 14.74 16.18 -7.25
CA LEU A 361 13.82 16.97 -8.08
C LEU A 361 13.78 18.45 -7.68
N LEU A 362 13.81 18.74 -6.38
CA LEU A 362 13.73 20.11 -5.84
C LEU A 362 15.05 20.88 -5.95
N ALA A 363 16.19 20.17 -6.02
CA ALA A 363 17.47 20.75 -6.41
C ALA A 363 17.51 21.11 -7.90
N GLY A 364 16.60 20.55 -8.71
CA GLY A 364 16.46 20.81 -10.13
C GLY A 364 15.34 21.82 -10.47
N PRO A 365 14.65 21.61 -11.61
CA PRO A 365 13.71 22.59 -12.15
C PRO A 365 12.36 22.60 -11.44
N PHE A 366 12.11 21.69 -10.50
CA PHE A 366 10.80 21.56 -9.85
C PHE A 366 10.72 22.32 -8.53
N GLU A 367 9.53 22.81 -8.24
CA GLU A 367 9.09 23.21 -6.91
C GLU A 367 7.97 22.29 -6.43
N LEU A 368 7.90 22.09 -5.11
CA LEU A 368 6.86 21.30 -4.47
C LEU A 368 5.68 22.20 -4.18
N SER A 369 4.52 21.90 -4.78
CA SER A 369 3.26 22.60 -4.50
C SER A 369 2.64 22.12 -3.20
N SER A 370 2.58 20.81 -2.97
CA SER A 370 2.09 20.22 -1.71
C SER A 370 2.42 18.72 -1.65
N VAL A 371 2.34 18.16 -0.44
CA VAL A 371 2.38 16.72 -0.19
C VAL A 371 1.07 16.29 0.43
N ILE A 372 0.42 15.29 -0.15
CA ILE A 372 -0.89 14.80 0.27
C ILE A 372 -0.78 13.31 0.62
N PRO A 373 -0.70 12.97 1.91
CA PRO A 373 -0.83 11.59 2.35
C PRO A 373 -2.28 11.11 2.21
N VAL A 374 -2.47 9.86 1.81
CA VAL A 374 -3.76 9.20 1.62
C VAL A 374 -3.78 7.91 2.42
N ASP A 375 -4.83 7.74 3.22
CA ASP A 375 -5.03 6.50 3.97
C ASP A 375 -5.57 5.38 3.07
N MET A 376 -4.73 4.81 2.23
CA MET A 376 -5.07 3.67 1.38
C MET A 376 -5.30 2.38 2.21
N PHE A 377 -4.71 2.31 3.41
CA PHE A 377 -4.71 1.11 4.25
C PHE A 377 -5.07 1.42 5.72
N PRO A 378 -6.35 1.71 6.03
CA PRO A 378 -6.81 1.89 7.41
C PRO A 378 -6.40 0.73 8.32
N GLN A 379 -6.24 0.98 9.62
CA GLN A 379 -5.81 -0.03 10.61
C GLN A 379 -4.36 -0.53 10.45
N THR A 380 -3.60 0.01 9.49
CA THR A 380 -2.18 -0.27 9.27
C THR A 380 -1.38 1.03 9.31
N TYR A 381 -0.06 0.92 9.47
CA TYR A 381 0.84 2.09 9.40
C TYR A 381 1.13 2.57 7.98
N HIS A 382 0.77 1.78 6.96
CA HIS A 382 1.04 2.14 5.56
C HIS A 382 0.27 3.40 5.18
N VAL A 383 0.94 4.27 4.42
CA VAL A 383 0.40 5.53 3.93
C VAL A 383 0.85 5.68 2.48
N GLU A 384 -0.10 5.95 1.60
CA GLU A 384 0.20 6.35 0.22
C GLU A 384 0.44 7.86 0.23
N THR A 385 1.38 8.37 -0.54
CA THR A 385 1.73 9.80 -0.53
C THR A 385 1.82 10.32 -1.95
N LEU A 386 1.09 11.40 -2.21
CA LEU A 386 1.22 12.18 -3.44
C LEU A 386 2.14 13.36 -3.17
N ALA A 387 3.18 13.54 -3.98
CA ALA A 387 3.91 14.79 -4.08
C ALA A 387 3.52 15.50 -5.38
N LEU A 388 3.03 16.72 -5.23
CA LEU A 388 2.52 17.53 -6.32
C LEU A 388 3.58 18.57 -6.70
N LEU A 389 4.21 18.41 -7.86
CA LEU A 389 5.30 19.27 -8.32
C LEU A 389 4.91 20.08 -9.55
N LYS A 390 5.55 21.23 -9.69
CA LYS A 390 5.47 22.09 -10.88
C LYS A 390 6.86 22.49 -11.33
N CYS A 391 7.05 22.66 -12.62
CA CYS A 391 8.26 23.26 -13.15
C CYS A 391 8.29 24.75 -12.81
N LYS A 392 9.46 25.26 -12.42
CA LYS A 392 9.72 26.69 -12.13
C LYS A 392 9.90 27.53 -13.40
N LEU A 393 10.09 26.88 -14.55
CA LEU A 393 10.49 27.50 -15.82
C LEU A 393 9.30 27.98 -16.65
#